data_AF-A0A2N3FWN7-F1
#
_entry.id   AF-A0A2N3FWN7-F1
#
_cell.length_a   1.000
_cell.length_b   1.000
_cell.length_c   1.000
_cell.angle_alpha   90.00
_cell.angle_beta   90.00
_cell.angle_gamma   90.00
#
_symmetry.space_group_name_H-M   'P 1'
#
loop_
_entity.id
_entity.type
_entity.pdbx_description
1 polymer ?
#
loop_
_entity_poly.entity_id
_entity_poly.type
_entity_poly.pdbx_seq_one_letter_code
_entity_poly.pdbx_strand_id
1 'polypeptide(L)'
;MHPDLARALADPGVAQRYLDKVVTIPGSECSWWIGAISGGGHGRFWVGDNLVVVAHRFGFALAQGLEALRAAPLLAHRCDNPLCQRVHPDHLVASTAARNRQEWAIRRHVAGLPLSDPRGSRGRAEALRALVRRDPSGVLADHAQMVVRFGEQRPLF
;
A
#
# COMPACT_ATOMS: atom_id res chain seq x y z
N MET A 1 -6.99 -19.65 -8.82
CA MET A 1 -5.82 -18.74 -8.82
C MET A 1 -4.65 -19.41 -9.52
N HIS A 2 -3.63 -18.65 -9.93
CA HIS A 2 -2.43 -19.21 -10.56
C HIS A 2 -1.66 -20.12 -9.55
N PRO A 3 -1.28 -21.36 -9.93
CA PRO A 3 -0.54 -22.25 -9.03
C PRO A 3 0.82 -21.67 -8.62
N ASP A 4 1.44 -20.86 -9.49
CA ASP A 4 2.71 -20.20 -9.25
C ASP A 4 2.71 -19.26 -8.05
N LEU A 5 1.57 -18.67 -7.68
CA LEU A 5 1.49 -17.84 -6.48
C LEU A 5 1.68 -18.69 -5.21
N ALA A 6 1.18 -19.93 -5.18
CA ALA A 6 1.40 -20.83 -4.05
C ALA A 6 2.88 -21.24 -3.95
N ARG A 7 3.51 -21.58 -5.09
CA ARG A 7 4.95 -21.88 -5.16
C ARG A 7 5.80 -20.70 -4.71
N ALA A 8 5.49 -19.50 -5.20
CA ALA A 8 6.21 -18.27 -4.89
C ALA A 8 6.05 -17.76 -3.44
N LEU A 9 5.00 -18.16 -2.72
CA LEU A 9 4.85 -17.88 -1.29
C LEU A 9 5.64 -18.86 -0.41
N ALA A 10 5.92 -20.06 -0.92
CA ALA A 10 6.74 -21.08 -0.26
C ALA A 10 8.25 -20.94 -0.58
N ASP A 11 8.61 -20.12 -1.56
CA ASP A 11 10.00 -19.85 -1.97
C ASP A 11 10.62 -18.74 -1.10
N PRO A 12 11.64 -19.04 -0.26
CA PRO A 12 12.27 -18.03 0.60
C PRO A 12 12.99 -16.92 -0.17
N GLY A 13 13.51 -17.20 -1.37
CA GLY A 13 14.17 -16.22 -2.24
C GLY A 13 13.16 -15.24 -2.86
N VAL A 14 11.95 -15.69 -3.20
CA VAL A 14 10.86 -14.80 -3.61
C VAL A 14 10.33 -13.98 -2.43
N ALA A 15 10.19 -14.60 -1.25
CA ALA A 15 9.78 -13.90 -0.04
C ALA A 15 10.79 -12.81 0.37
N GLN A 16 12.08 -13.12 0.38
CA GLN A 16 13.13 -12.13 0.65
C GLN A 16 13.13 -11.01 -0.40
N ARG A 17 13.06 -11.35 -1.69
CA ARG A 17 12.90 -10.37 -2.79
C ARG A 17 11.71 -9.44 -2.62
N TYR A 18 10.66 -9.84 -1.90
CA TYR A 18 9.54 -8.96 -1.54
C TYR A 18 9.92 -8.06 -0.36
N LEU A 19 10.45 -8.64 0.73
CA LEU A 19 10.86 -7.91 1.94
C LEU A 19 11.92 -6.84 1.64
N ASP A 20 12.87 -7.09 0.75
CA ASP A 20 13.87 -6.12 0.26
C ASP A 20 13.26 -4.86 -0.37
N LYS A 21 11.95 -4.88 -0.66
CA LYS A 21 11.19 -3.78 -1.28
C LYS A 21 10.15 -3.18 -0.33
N VAL A 22 10.20 -3.55 0.95
CA VAL A 22 9.36 -3.02 2.03
C VAL A 22 10.26 -2.37 3.08
N VAL A 23 10.14 -1.06 3.28
CA VAL A 23 10.92 -0.32 4.27
C VAL A 23 10.01 0.35 5.30
N THR A 24 10.49 0.48 6.54
CA THR A 24 9.87 1.34 7.56
C THR A 24 10.43 2.75 7.45
N ILE A 25 9.68 3.74 7.93
CA ILE A 25 10.13 5.14 8.03
C ILE A 25 9.83 5.61 9.46
N PRO A 26 10.81 6.14 10.22
CA PRO A 26 10.55 6.70 11.55
C PRO A 26 9.41 7.73 11.50
N GLY A 27 8.46 7.66 12.44
CA GLY A 27 7.28 8.53 12.42
C GLY A 27 6.21 8.16 11.37
N SER A 28 6.31 7.00 10.71
CA SER A 28 5.27 6.49 9.80
C SER A 28 4.89 5.04 10.10
N GLU A 29 3.63 4.86 10.47
CA GLU A 29 3.02 3.54 10.75
C GLU A 29 2.85 2.64 9.51
N CYS A 30 3.16 3.14 8.31
CA CYS A 30 3.10 2.36 7.07
C CYS A 30 4.39 1.59 6.82
N SER A 31 4.28 0.35 6.34
CA SER A 31 5.39 -0.37 5.69
C SER A 31 5.40 -0.01 4.21
N TRP A 32 6.44 0.67 3.73
CA TRP A 32 6.46 1.36 2.43
C TRP A 32 7.03 0.53 1.29
N TRP A 33 6.26 0.39 0.21
CA TRP A 33 6.70 -0.28 -1.01
C TRP A 33 7.62 0.61 -1.87
N ILE A 34 8.87 0.18 -2.08
CA ILE A 34 9.85 0.87 -2.92
C ILE A 34 10.00 0.29 -4.33
N GLY A 35 9.17 -0.70 -4.72
CA GLY A 35 9.27 -1.42 -6.00
C GLY A 35 8.58 -0.73 -7.20
N ALA A 36 8.06 -1.54 -8.13
CA ALA A 36 7.28 -1.05 -9.28
C ALA A 36 5.88 -0.58 -8.84
N ILE A 37 5.27 0.32 -9.61
CA ILE A 37 3.95 0.93 -9.36
C ILE A 37 3.07 0.72 -10.60
N SER A 38 1.76 0.49 -10.41
CA SER A 38 0.77 0.39 -11.49
C SER A 38 0.20 1.76 -11.89
N GLY A 39 -0.49 1.84 -13.02
CA GLY A 39 -1.24 3.05 -13.43
C GLY A 39 -2.26 3.54 -12.38
N GLY A 40 -2.69 2.66 -11.46
CA GLY A 40 -3.56 3.00 -10.32
C GLY A 40 -2.83 3.28 -9.00
N GLY A 41 -1.53 3.60 -9.03
CA GLY A 41 -0.72 3.97 -7.85
C GLY A 41 -0.29 2.83 -6.93
N HIS A 42 -0.79 1.61 -7.15
CA HIS A 42 -0.52 0.45 -6.30
C HIS A 42 0.80 -0.24 -6.63
N GLY A 43 1.50 -0.73 -5.59
CA GLY A 43 2.70 -1.54 -5.76
C GLY A 43 2.48 -2.80 -6.63
N ARG A 44 3.46 -3.13 -7.47
CA ARG A 44 3.47 -4.33 -8.33
C ARG A 44 4.75 -5.13 -8.11
N PHE A 45 4.60 -6.45 -8.01
CA PHE A 45 5.71 -7.38 -7.70
C PHE A 45 5.72 -8.56 -8.70
N TRP A 46 6.89 -8.85 -9.25
CA TRP A 46 7.15 -10.06 -10.03
C TRP A 46 7.47 -11.21 -9.06
N VAL A 47 6.60 -12.22 -9.03
CA VAL A 47 6.81 -13.42 -8.19
C VAL A 47 7.66 -14.46 -8.90
N GLY A 48 7.57 -14.53 -10.22
CA GLY A 48 8.47 -15.23 -11.14
C GLY A 48 8.37 -14.59 -12.52
N ASP A 49 9.04 -15.14 -13.53
CA ASP A 49 9.31 -14.45 -14.81
C ASP A 49 8.06 -14.03 -15.60
N ASN A 50 6.94 -14.74 -15.41
CA ASN A 50 5.70 -14.55 -16.18
C ASN A 50 4.50 -14.05 -15.33
N LEU A 51 4.69 -13.71 -14.05
CA LEU A 51 3.57 -13.37 -13.15
C LEU A 51 3.81 -12.10 -12.31
N VAL A 52 2.99 -11.07 -12.56
CA VAL A 52 2.95 -9.81 -11.79
C VAL A 52 1.72 -9.75 -10.90
N VAL A 53 1.92 -9.77 -9.58
CA VAL A 53 0.85 -9.57 -8.58
C VAL A 53 0.81 -8.11 -8.08
N VAL A 54 -0.25 -7.75 -7.37
CA VAL A 54 -0.29 -6.50 -6.60
C VAL A 54 0.52 -6.73 -5.31
N ALA A 55 1.47 -5.85 -5.01
CA ALA A 55 2.45 -6.07 -3.93
C ALA A 55 1.77 -6.34 -2.58
N HIS A 56 0.76 -5.54 -2.21
CA HIS A 56 0.07 -5.71 -0.93
C HIS A 56 -0.70 -7.04 -0.85
N ARG A 57 -1.12 -7.63 -1.98
CA ARG A 57 -1.78 -8.95 -2.00
C ARG A 57 -0.78 -10.08 -1.74
N PHE A 58 0.48 -9.92 -2.18
CA PHE A 58 1.55 -10.84 -1.85
C PHE A 58 1.93 -10.73 -0.37
N GLY A 59 2.13 -9.51 0.15
CA GLY A 59 2.39 -9.28 1.58
C GLY A 59 1.27 -9.81 2.49
N PHE A 60 0.01 -9.64 2.10
CA PHE A 60 -1.12 -10.22 2.83
C PHE A 60 -1.07 -11.75 2.84
N ALA A 61 -0.77 -12.40 1.72
CA ALA A 61 -0.67 -13.86 1.67
C ALA A 61 0.59 -14.42 2.36
N LEU A 62 1.69 -13.66 2.45
CA LEU A 62 2.83 -14.02 3.31
C LEU A 62 2.44 -13.95 4.79
N ALA A 63 1.73 -12.91 5.21
CA ALA A 63 1.43 -12.64 6.62
C ALA A 63 0.19 -13.38 7.16
N GLN A 64 -0.74 -13.81 6.30
CA GLN A 64 -2.04 -14.43 6.68
C GLN A 64 -2.31 -15.75 5.94
N GLY A 65 -1.42 -16.19 5.05
CA GLY A 65 -1.59 -17.40 4.25
C GLY A 65 -2.46 -17.22 3.00
N LEU A 66 -2.37 -18.20 2.10
CA LEU A 66 -3.03 -18.16 0.79
C LEU A 66 -4.56 -18.24 0.90
N GLU A 67 -5.11 -18.97 1.87
CA GLU A 67 -6.55 -19.14 2.04
C GLU A 67 -7.21 -17.86 2.58
N ALA A 68 -6.53 -17.10 3.44
CA ALA A 68 -6.99 -15.77 3.83
C ALA A 68 -7.04 -14.83 2.63
N LEU A 69 -6.06 -14.88 1.70
CA LEU A 69 -6.10 -14.09 0.47
C LEU A 69 -7.25 -14.52 -0.48
N ARG A 70 -7.64 -15.80 -0.47
CA ARG A 70 -8.82 -16.30 -1.22
C ARG A 70 -10.12 -15.78 -0.60
N ALA A 71 -10.25 -15.81 0.72
CA ALA A 71 -11.37 -15.25 1.46
C ALA A 71 -11.45 -13.70 1.36
N ALA A 72 -10.34 -13.03 1.02
CA ALA A 72 -10.24 -11.60 0.79
C ALA A 72 -10.11 -11.23 -0.71
N PRO A 73 -11.21 -11.30 -1.50
CA PRO A 73 -11.19 -10.93 -2.92
C PRO A 73 -10.78 -9.47 -3.13
N LEU A 74 -11.11 -8.58 -2.18
CA LEU A 74 -10.62 -7.21 -2.11
C LEU A 74 -9.90 -6.97 -0.78
N LEU A 75 -8.78 -6.25 -0.86
CA LEU A 75 -8.09 -5.66 0.29
C LEU A 75 -8.20 -4.13 0.19
N ALA A 76 -8.44 -3.46 1.31
CA ALA A 76 -8.67 -2.02 1.38
C ALA A 76 -7.59 -1.33 2.22
N HIS A 77 -7.22 -0.10 1.85
CA HIS A 77 -6.32 0.75 2.62
C HIS A 77 -7.10 1.72 3.52
N ARG A 78 -7.18 1.41 4.82
CA ARG A 78 -7.76 2.30 5.84
C ARG A 78 -6.88 3.53 6.07
N CYS A 79 -5.58 3.41 5.86
CA CYS A 79 -4.60 4.50 5.75
C CYS A 79 -4.53 5.19 4.37
N ASP A 80 -5.39 4.78 3.42
CA ASP A 80 -5.46 5.08 1.97
C ASP A 80 -4.18 4.87 1.13
N ASN A 81 -2.99 4.91 1.72
CA ASN A 81 -1.68 4.84 1.06
C ASN A 81 -1.51 3.56 0.20
N PRO A 82 -1.51 3.64 -1.14
CA PRO A 82 -1.45 2.47 -2.03
C PRO A 82 -0.06 1.81 -2.10
N LEU A 83 0.96 2.43 -1.46
CA LEU A 83 2.28 1.83 -1.23
C LEU A 83 2.35 1.05 0.09
N CYS A 84 1.36 1.15 0.98
CA CYS A 84 1.42 0.49 2.28
C CYS A 84 1.32 -1.04 2.13
N GLN A 85 2.19 -1.77 2.82
CA GLN A 85 2.23 -3.23 2.85
C GLN A 85 1.85 -3.82 4.22
N ARG A 86 1.59 -2.97 5.23
CA ARG A 86 1.32 -3.38 6.61
C ARG A 86 -0.08 -4.01 6.71
N VAL A 87 -0.13 -5.30 7.06
CA VAL A 87 -1.38 -5.99 7.44
C VAL A 87 -1.75 -5.58 8.87
N HIS A 88 -2.77 -4.74 9.01
CA HIS A 88 -3.22 -4.17 10.29
C HIS A 88 -4.62 -3.57 10.12
N PRO A 89 -5.48 -3.54 11.16
CA PRO A 89 -6.82 -2.94 11.11
C PRO A 89 -6.88 -1.51 10.51
N ASP A 90 -5.85 -0.71 10.76
CA ASP A 90 -5.75 0.70 10.33
C ASP A 90 -5.00 0.88 8.99
N HIS A 91 -4.44 -0.20 8.44
CA HIS A 91 -3.68 -0.18 7.20
C HIS A 91 -4.34 -1.06 6.13
N LEU A 92 -3.87 -2.29 5.91
CA LEU A 92 -4.40 -3.22 4.91
C LEU A 92 -5.33 -4.25 5.56
N VAL A 93 -6.61 -4.22 5.17
CA VAL A 93 -7.67 -5.12 5.69
C VAL A 93 -8.44 -5.83 4.58
N ALA A 94 -8.99 -7.01 4.89
CA ALA A 94 -10.01 -7.65 4.05
C ALA A 94 -11.29 -6.80 4.03
N SER A 95 -11.89 -6.61 2.85
CA SER A 95 -13.07 -5.76 2.67
C SER A 95 -13.90 -6.18 1.46
N THR A 96 -15.08 -5.58 1.29
CA THR A 96 -15.98 -5.82 0.15
C THR A 96 -15.94 -4.65 -0.83
N ALA A 97 -16.31 -4.90 -2.09
CA ALA A 97 -16.41 -3.84 -3.09
C ALA A 97 -17.46 -2.76 -2.73
N ALA A 98 -18.50 -3.12 -1.97
CA ALA A 98 -19.47 -2.16 -1.45
C ALA A 98 -18.83 -1.27 -0.38
N ARG A 99 -18.25 -1.86 0.68
CA ARG A 99 -17.62 -1.15 1.79
C ARG A 99 -16.47 -0.25 1.32
N ASN A 100 -15.58 -0.76 0.45
CA ASN A 100 -14.45 0.01 -0.07
C ASN A 100 -14.92 1.23 -0.91
N ARG A 101 -16.00 1.11 -1.68
CA ARG A 101 -16.59 2.26 -2.41
C ARG A 101 -17.25 3.26 -1.46
N GLN A 102 -17.92 2.81 -0.41
CA GLN A 102 -18.54 3.67 0.60
C GLN A 102 -17.49 4.46 1.39
N GLU A 103 -16.46 3.79 1.93
CA GLU A 103 -15.34 4.44 2.63
C GLU A 103 -14.61 5.44 1.70
N TRP A 104 -14.36 5.08 0.44
CA TRP A 104 -13.79 6.01 -0.54
C TRP A 104 -14.69 7.22 -0.82
N ALA A 105 -16.00 7.02 -1.02
CA ALA A 105 -16.94 8.12 -1.30
C ALA A 105 -17.01 9.14 -0.15
N ILE A 106 -16.94 8.66 1.11
CA ILE A 106 -16.87 9.50 2.31
C ILE A 106 -15.52 10.24 2.39
N ARG A 107 -14.40 9.52 2.21
CA ARG A 107 -13.04 10.04 2.50
C ARG A 107 -12.42 10.86 1.36
N ARG A 108 -12.80 10.66 0.09
CA ARG A 108 -12.12 11.29 -1.07
C ARG A 108 -12.15 12.82 -1.12
N HIS A 109 -13.09 13.45 -0.41
CA HIS A 109 -13.26 14.91 -0.37
C HIS A 109 -12.78 15.54 0.94
N VAL A 110 -12.29 14.74 1.90
CA VAL A 110 -11.71 15.25 3.15
C VAL A 110 -10.30 15.76 2.86
N ALA A 111 -10.13 17.09 2.92
CA ALA A 111 -8.84 17.74 2.68
C ALA A 111 -7.75 17.19 3.61
N GLY A 112 -6.52 17.09 3.10
CA GLY A 112 -5.37 16.54 3.82
C GLY A 112 -5.28 15.01 3.83
N LEU A 113 -6.36 14.27 3.54
CA LEU A 113 -6.25 12.81 3.37
C LEU A 113 -5.53 12.45 2.05
N PRO A 114 -4.81 11.31 1.98
CA PRO A 114 -4.09 10.89 0.77
C PRO A 114 -4.96 10.73 -0.48
N LEU A 115 -6.28 10.50 -0.33
CA LEU A 115 -7.24 10.46 -1.44
C LEU A 115 -7.52 11.84 -2.07
N SER A 116 -7.29 12.92 -1.31
CA SER A 116 -7.50 14.32 -1.73
C SER A 116 -6.26 14.98 -2.36
N ASP A 117 -5.12 14.27 -2.39
CA ASP A 117 -3.86 14.80 -2.91
C ASP A 117 -4.01 15.19 -4.40
N PRO A 118 -3.67 16.44 -4.79
CA PRO A 118 -3.87 16.93 -6.16
C PRO A 118 -3.02 16.19 -7.22
N ARG A 119 -2.01 15.41 -6.81
CA ARG A 119 -1.25 14.50 -7.69
C ARG A 119 -2.05 13.24 -8.06
N GLY A 120 -3.16 12.98 -7.38
CA GLY A 120 -3.92 11.74 -7.42
C GLY A 120 -3.14 10.52 -6.87
N SER A 121 -3.82 9.39 -6.72
CA SER A 121 -3.23 8.14 -6.19
C SER A 121 -1.90 7.77 -6.87
N ARG A 122 -1.85 7.82 -8.21
CA ARG A 122 -0.63 7.48 -8.97
C ARG A 122 0.50 8.49 -8.73
N GLY A 123 0.25 9.78 -8.93
CA GLY A 123 1.29 10.80 -8.81
C GLY A 123 1.81 10.93 -7.37
N ARG A 124 0.94 10.77 -6.36
CA ARG A 124 1.34 10.68 -4.96
C ARG A 124 2.24 9.45 -4.73
N ALA A 125 1.85 8.27 -5.20
CA ALA A 125 2.65 7.06 -5.05
C ALA A 125 4.01 7.14 -5.75
N GLU A 126 4.07 7.67 -6.98
CA GLU A 126 5.32 7.83 -7.72
C GLU A 126 6.27 8.83 -7.04
N ALA A 127 5.74 9.96 -6.55
CA ALA A 127 6.50 10.97 -5.81
C ALA A 127 7.02 10.45 -4.45
N LEU A 128 6.16 9.83 -3.63
CA LEU A 128 6.56 9.30 -2.32
C LEU A 128 7.61 8.20 -2.47
N ARG A 129 7.44 7.26 -3.42
CA ARG A 129 8.45 6.24 -3.70
C ARG A 129 9.79 6.86 -4.11
N ALA A 130 9.78 7.92 -4.92
CA ALA A 130 11.00 8.62 -5.31
C ALA A 130 11.70 9.28 -4.10
N LEU A 131 10.93 9.85 -3.17
CA LEU A 131 11.46 10.36 -1.89
C LEU A 131 12.08 9.23 -1.08
N VAL A 132 11.35 8.15 -0.77
CA VAL A 132 11.86 7.01 0.05
C VAL A 132 13.14 6.40 -0.52
N ARG A 133 13.25 6.29 -1.85
CA ARG A 133 14.45 5.76 -2.53
C ARG A 133 15.67 6.68 -2.46
N ARG A 134 15.50 7.97 -2.16
CA ARG A 134 16.58 8.96 -2.02
C ARG A 134 16.93 9.19 -0.56
N ASP A 135 15.90 9.43 0.25
CA ASP A 135 15.96 9.63 1.70
C ASP A 135 14.56 9.38 2.29
N PRO A 136 14.37 8.36 3.15
CA PRO A 136 13.13 8.11 3.88
C PRO A 136 12.56 9.34 4.61
N SER A 137 13.40 10.27 5.09
CA SER A 137 12.95 11.49 5.78
C SER A 137 12.09 12.39 4.88
N GLY A 138 12.29 12.35 3.57
CA GLY A 138 11.57 13.15 2.59
C GLY A 138 10.05 12.91 2.59
N VAL A 139 9.59 11.73 3.02
CA VAL A 139 8.15 11.46 3.18
C VAL A 139 7.54 12.23 4.34
N LEU A 140 8.29 12.44 5.43
CA LEU A 140 7.84 13.25 6.56
C LEU A 140 7.73 14.73 6.16
N ALA A 141 8.65 15.21 5.31
CA ALA A 141 8.59 16.55 4.75
C ALA A 141 7.39 16.74 3.79
N ASP A 142 7.06 15.77 2.94
CA ASP A 142 5.83 15.79 2.13
C ASP A 142 4.59 15.85 3.02
N HIS A 143 4.54 15.02 4.07
CA HIS A 143 3.42 14.98 5.00
C HIS A 143 3.23 16.29 5.77
N ALA A 144 4.31 16.86 6.31
CA ALA A 144 4.30 18.15 6.98
C ALA A 144 3.83 19.28 6.06
N GLN A 145 4.23 19.27 4.78
CA GLN A 145 3.71 20.24 3.80
C GLN A 145 2.21 20.07 3.51
N MET A 146 1.65 18.85 3.58
CA MET A 146 0.21 18.65 3.46
C MET A 146 -0.53 19.18 4.71
N VAL A 147 0.00 18.93 5.92
CA VAL A 147 -0.56 19.48 7.17
C VAL A 147 -0.55 21.01 7.17
N VAL A 148 0.55 21.65 6.74
CA VAL A 148 0.62 23.13 6.62
C VAL A 148 -0.40 23.68 5.62
N ARG A 149 -0.78 22.92 4.58
CA ARG A 149 -1.74 23.37 3.54
C ARG A 149 -3.21 23.10 3.88
N PHE A 150 -3.49 22.08 4.71
CA PHE A 150 -4.86 21.58 4.93
C PHE A 150 -5.28 21.46 6.39
N GLY A 151 -4.39 21.74 7.34
CA GLY A 151 -4.61 21.59 8.79
C GLY A 151 -4.16 20.24 9.34
N GLU A 152 -4.26 20.09 10.67
CA GLU A 152 -3.89 18.84 11.34
C GLU A 152 -4.83 17.67 10.97
N GLN A 153 -4.22 16.52 10.70
CA GLN A 153 -4.90 15.27 10.39
C GLN A 153 -5.57 14.72 11.67
N ARG A 154 -6.89 14.90 11.78
CA ARG A 154 -7.67 14.18 12.79
C ARG A 154 -7.74 12.69 12.45
N PRO A 155 -7.51 11.77 13.42
CA PRO A 155 -7.79 10.35 13.22
C PRO A 155 -9.30 10.15 12.96
N LEU A 156 -9.63 9.27 12.01
CA LEU A 156 -11.00 8.80 11.79
C LEU A 156 -11.20 7.48 12.54
N PHE A 157 -11.42 7.59 13.85
CA PHE A 157 -12.03 6.53 14.66
C PHE A 157 -13.57 6.60 14.57
#